data_AF-A0A7K5Q9G2-F1
#
_entry.id   AF-A0A7K5Q9G2-F1
#
_cell.length_a   1.000
_cell.length_b   1.000
_cell.length_c   1.000
_cell.angle_alpha   90.00
_cell.angle_beta   90.00
_cell.angle_gamma   90.00
#
_symmetry.space_group_name_H-M   'P 1'
#
loop_
_entity.id
_entity.type
_entity.pdbx_description
1 polymer ?
#
loop_
_entity_poly.entity_id
_entity_poly.type
_entity_poly.pdbx_seq_one_letter_code
_entity_poly.pdbx_strand_id
1 'polypeptide(L)'
;RLFAHWEAVASTHRVSLPRDMAGPIAQMARHRQAREPVPYVPLSQHGKCEAAAAYEERQYPAGKWACVTMGEPMYEQSISMSFMKLMRYICKENSVGCYLGMTVPVLNEIHLTKEGTELEREVLTAYYLPGEFQQNPPVPMDPEIHITERAPLRVLTR
;
A
#
# COMPACT_ATOMS: atom_id res chain seq x y z
N ARG A 1 9.92 -19.21 13.01
CA ARG A 1 8.49 -19.18 13.42
C ARG A 1 7.71 -18.09 12.70
N LEU A 2 8.13 -16.82 12.73
CA LEU A 2 7.43 -15.73 12.02
C LEU A 2 7.45 -15.89 10.49
N PHE A 3 8.62 -16.09 9.89
CA PHE A 3 8.73 -16.27 8.43
C PHE A 3 7.88 -17.43 7.91
N ALA A 4 7.93 -18.59 8.57
CA ALA A 4 7.10 -19.75 8.22
C ALA A 4 5.59 -19.47 8.29
N HIS A 5 5.14 -18.61 9.23
CA HIS A 5 3.75 -18.17 9.28
C HIS A 5 3.39 -17.32 8.05
N TRP A 6 4.26 -16.39 7.65
CA TRP A 6 4.06 -15.58 6.45
C TRP A 6 4.16 -16.40 5.16
N GLU A 7 5.03 -17.41 5.11
CA GLU A 7 5.11 -18.37 4.01
C GLU A 7 3.81 -19.17 3.87
N ALA A 8 3.23 -19.62 5.00
CA ALA A 8 1.92 -20.28 4.99
C ALA A 8 0.83 -19.34 4.46
N VAL A 9 0.78 -18.07 4.90
CA VAL A 9 -0.17 -17.07 4.40
C VAL A 9 0.04 -16.74 2.92
N ALA A 10 1.29 -16.64 2.46
CA ALA A 10 1.58 -16.39 1.05
C ALA A 10 1.11 -17.57 0.17
N SER A 11 1.31 -18.80 0.64
CA SER A 11 0.90 -19.99 -0.10
C SER A 11 -0.63 -20.11 -0.30
N THR A 12 -1.45 -19.61 0.64
CA THR A 12 -2.92 -19.57 0.44
C THR A 12 -3.32 -18.65 -0.71
N HIS A 13 -2.49 -17.67 -1.04
CA HIS A 13 -2.71 -16.72 -2.13
C HIS A 13 -1.91 -17.08 -3.40
N ARG A 14 -1.32 -18.28 -3.46
CA ARG A 14 -0.43 -18.72 -4.55
C ARG A 14 0.74 -17.75 -4.78
N VAL A 15 1.22 -17.11 -3.71
CA VAL A 15 2.39 -16.24 -3.72
C VAL A 15 3.57 -17.00 -3.11
N SER A 16 4.72 -17.00 -3.78
CA SER A 16 5.96 -17.47 -3.18
C SER A 16 6.57 -16.33 -2.37
N LEU A 17 7.00 -16.61 -1.14
CA LEU A 17 7.69 -15.65 -0.29
C LEU A 17 9.21 -15.83 -0.42
N PRO A 18 9.93 -14.90 -1.06
CA PRO A 18 11.38 -15.00 -1.19
C PRO A 18 12.08 -15.04 0.17
N ARG A 19 13.16 -15.83 0.30
CA ARG A 19 13.86 -16.02 1.58
C ARG A 19 14.45 -14.73 2.16
N ASP A 20 14.84 -13.82 1.29
CA ASP A 20 15.38 -12.51 1.67
C ASP A 20 14.31 -11.58 2.28
N MET A 21 13.02 -11.91 2.19
CA MET A 21 11.94 -11.22 2.93
C MET A 21 11.97 -11.48 4.44
N ALA A 22 12.75 -12.45 4.94
CA ALA A 22 12.84 -12.74 6.37
C ALA A 22 13.29 -11.52 7.19
N GLY A 23 14.23 -10.73 6.67
CA GLY A 23 14.71 -9.51 7.32
C GLY A 23 13.62 -8.43 7.40
N PRO A 24 13.09 -7.97 6.27
CA PRO A 24 12.01 -6.98 6.22
C PRO A 24 10.79 -7.37 7.07
N ILE A 25 10.34 -8.64 7.01
CA ILE A 25 9.21 -9.13 7.82
C ILE A 25 9.51 -9.03 9.32
N ALA A 26 10.70 -9.45 9.75
CA ALA A 26 11.08 -9.38 11.16
C ALA A 26 11.16 -7.93 11.65
N GLN A 27 11.64 -7.01 10.81
CA GLN A 27 11.71 -5.59 11.11
C GLN A 27 10.31 -4.98 11.24
N MET A 28 9.42 -5.18 10.25
CA MET A 28 8.03 -4.72 10.34
C MET A 28 7.31 -5.26 11.58
N ALA A 29 7.52 -6.53 11.94
CA ALA A 29 6.89 -7.13 13.10
C ALA A 29 7.37 -6.52 14.44
N ARG A 30 8.63 -6.05 14.51
CA ARG A 30 9.16 -5.32 15.67
C ARG A 30 8.48 -3.96 15.82
N HIS A 31 8.16 -3.30 14.71
CA HIS A 31 7.51 -1.98 14.69
C HIS A 31 5.97 -2.02 14.59
N ARG A 32 5.34 -3.18 14.81
CA ARG A 32 3.91 -3.40 14.52
C ARG A 32 2.94 -2.40 15.16
N GLN A 33 3.30 -1.80 16.29
CA GLN A 33 2.48 -0.85 17.04
C GLN A 33 2.65 0.60 16.58
N ALA A 34 3.72 0.92 15.85
CA ALA A 34 4.00 2.26 15.35
C ALA A 34 3.52 2.37 13.90
N ARG A 35 2.23 2.69 13.72
CA ARG A 35 1.64 2.97 12.40
C ARG A 35 1.05 4.37 12.40
N GLU A 36 1.56 5.22 11.53
CA GLU A 36 1.02 6.56 11.30
C GLU A 36 -0.23 6.45 10.41
N PRO A 37 -1.38 7.00 10.81
CA PRO A 37 -2.51 7.10 9.90
C PRO A 37 -2.21 8.15 8.83
N VAL A 38 -2.54 7.85 7.56
CA VAL A 38 -2.52 8.86 6.50
C VAL A 38 -3.49 9.99 6.90
N PRO A 39 -3.06 11.26 6.90
CA PRO A 39 -3.92 12.36 7.30
C PRO A 39 -5.11 12.51 6.35
N TYR A 40 -6.30 12.75 6.88
CA TYR A 40 -7.49 13.08 6.11
C TYR A 40 -8.39 14.06 6.86
N VAL A 41 -9.21 14.79 6.10
CA VAL A 41 -10.27 15.66 6.62
C VAL A 41 -11.61 14.96 6.37
N PRO A 42 -12.42 14.68 7.41
CA PRO A 42 -13.78 14.19 7.21
C PRO A 42 -14.65 15.30 6.60
N LEU A 43 -15.39 14.98 5.54
CA LEU A 43 -16.28 15.92 4.87
C LEU A 43 -17.74 15.71 5.27
N SER A 44 -18.22 14.46 5.25
CA SER A 44 -19.61 14.12 5.57
C SER A 44 -19.73 12.67 6.04
N GLN A 45 -20.77 12.36 6.81
CA GLN A 45 -21.14 11.00 7.20
C GLN A 45 -22.59 10.75 6.87
N HIS A 46 -22.86 9.65 6.18
CA HIS A 46 -24.19 9.26 5.76
C HIS A 46 -24.59 7.99 6.49
N GLY A 47 -25.67 8.08 7.27
CA GLY A 47 -26.22 6.95 8.00
C GLY A 47 -26.84 5.90 7.07
N LYS A 48 -26.96 4.67 7.58
CA LYS A 48 -27.63 3.59 6.84
C LYS A 48 -29.12 3.92 6.68
N CYS A 49 -29.63 3.81 5.46
CA CYS A 49 -31.05 3.92 5.13
C CYS A 49 -31.54 2.60 4.51
N GLU A 50 -32.86 2.43 4.32
CA GLU A 50 -33.42 1.23 3.69
C GLU A 50 -32.84 0.97 2.28
N ALA A 51 -32.52 2.05 1.55
CA ALA A 51 -32.00 1.99 0.18
C ALA A 51 -30.47 2.02 0.06
N ALA A 52 -29.73 2.33 1.13
CA ALA A 52 -28.27 2.55 1.04
C ALA A 52 -27.52 2.20 2.32
N ALA A 53 -26.33 1.62 2.15
CA ALA A 53 -25.39 1.39 3.25
C ALA A 53 -24.84 2.73 3.78
N ALA A 54 -24.40 2.71 5.05
CA ALA A 54 -23.69 3.85 5.61
C ALA A 54 -22.33 4.04 4.91
N TYR A 55 -21.93 5.29 4.74
CA TYR A 55 -20.60 5.63 4.21
C TYR A 55 -20.11 6.96 4.81
N GLU A 56 -18.80 7.12 4.86
CA GLU A 56 -18.12 8.35 5.22
C GLU A 56 -17.43 8.92 3.99
N GLU A 57 -17.43 10.24 3.89
CA GLU A 57 -16.70 10.97 2.88
C GLU A 57 -15.47 11.62 3.50
N ARG A 58 -14.30 11.33 2.92
CA ARG A 58 -13.00 11.82 3.39
C ARG A 58 -12.27 12.54 2.27
N GLN A 59 -11.51 13.57 2.63
CA GLN A 59 -10.54 14.21 1.76
C GLN A 59 -9.12 13.94 2.27
N TYR A 60 -8.34 13.25 1.46
CA TYR A 60 -6.90 13.10 1.67
C TYR A 60 -6.17 14.27 0.98
N PRO A 61 -5.19 14.89 1.64
CA PRO A 61 -4.40 15.97 1.04
C PRO A 61 -3.51 15.43 -0.08
N ALA A 62 -2.95 16.34 -0.88
CA ALA A 62 -1.87 16.00 -1.78
C ALA A 62 -0.67 15.47 -0.99
N GLY A 63 0.13 14.61 -1.59
CA GLY A 63 1.35 14.12 -0.96
C GLY A 63 2.10 13.11 -1.82
N LYS A 64 3.30 12.75 -1.36
CA LYS A 64 4.17 11.79 -2.02
C LYS A 64 3.87 10.38 -1.55
N TRP A 65 3.75 9.48 -2.52
CA TRP A 65 3.49 8.06 -2.33
C TRP A 65 4.58 7.26 -3.03
N ALA A 66 5.03 6.16 -2.43
CA ALA A 66 5.78 5.14 -3.14
C ALA A 66 4.78 4.18 -3.81
N CYS A 67 4.87 4.07 -5.13
CA CYS A 67 3.95 3.32 -5.95
C CYS A 67 4.67 2.18 -6.68
N VAL A 68 4.00 1.04 -6.78
CA VAL A 68 4.41 -0.11 -7.60
C VAL A 68 3.19 -0.57 -8.39
N THR A 69 3.35 -0.80 -9.68
CA THR A 69 2.30 -1.35 -10.54
C THR A 69 2.67 -2.77 -10.94
N MET A 70 1.76 -3.71 -10.73
CA MET A 70 1.92 -5.09 -11.18
C MET A 70 0.64 -5.60 -11.81
N GLY A 71 0.77 -6.40 -12.86
CA GLY A 71 -0.33 -7.17 -13.42
C GLY A 71 0.04 -8.64 -13.40
N GLU A 72 -0.28 -9.34 -12.31
CA GLU A 72 -0.21 -10.80 -12.24
C GLU A 72 -1.55 -11.42 -12.68
N PRO A 73 -1.64 -12.74 -12.95
CA PRO A 73 -2.91 -13.38 -13.30
C PRO A 73 -3.98 -13.25 -12.22
N MET A 74 -3.58 -13.09 -10.95
CA MET A 74 -4.49 -12.91 -9.82
C MET A 74 -4.25 -11.54 -9.16
N TYR A 75 -5.33 -10.88 -8.73
CA TYR A 75 -5.29 -9.61 -8.00
C TYR A 75 -4.45 -9.73 -6.72
N GLU A 76 -4.68 -10.80 -5.95
CA GLU A 76 -4.01 -11.06 -4.68
C GLU A 76 -2.49 -11.24 -4.85
N GLN A 77 -2.06 -11.81 -5.96
CA GLN A 77 -0.65 -11.95 -6.30
C GLN A 77 -0.03 -10.58 -6.62
N SER A 78 -0.72 -9.76 -7.43
CA SER A 78 -0.27 -8.42 -7.81
C SER A 78 -0.03 -7.53 -6.58
N ILE A 79 -1.00 -7.49 -5.66
CA ILE A 79 -0.89 -6.66 -4.44
C ILE A 79 0.15 -7.22 -3.46
N SER A 80 0.29 -8.54 -3.38
CA SER A 80 1.27 -9.17 -2.46
C SER A 80 2.70 -8.92 -2.93
N MET A 81 2.96 -9.10 -4.23
CA MET A 81 4.29 -8.87 -4.81
C MET A 81 4.66 -7.38 -4.77
N SER A 82 3.72 -6.49 -5.08
CA SER A 82 3.91 -5.04 -4.95
C SER A 82 4.21 -4.65 -3.51
N PHE A 83 3.46 -5.19 -2.55
CA PHE A 83 3.70 -4.89 -1.13
C PHE A 83 5.03 -5.47 -0.61
N MET A 84 5.50 -6.61 -1.12
CA MET A 84 6.84 -7.11 -0.79
C MET A 84 7.95 -6.15 -1.23
N LYS A 85 7.82 -5.52 -2.40
CA LYS A 85 8.76 -4.47 -2.86
C LYS A 85 8.69 -3.23 -1.98
N LEU A 86 7.49 -2.74 -1.70
CA LEU A 86 7.29 -1.61 -0.79
C LEU A 86 7.83 -1.92 0.61
N MET A 87 7.66 -3.14 1.12
CA MET A 87 8.18 -3.56 2.41
C MET A 87 9.71 -3.48 2.48
N ARG A 88 10.42 -3.88 1.41
CA ARG A 88 11.88 -3.73 1.33
C ARG A 88 12.29 -2.26 1.38
N TYR A 89 11.62 -1.42 0.58
CA TYR A 89 11.83 0.02 0.57
C TYR A 89 11.59 0.65 1.94
N ILE A 90 10.47 0.33 2.60
CA ILE A 90 10.14 0.81 3.95
C ILE A 90 11.19 0.35 4.97
N CYS A 91 11.77 -0.84 4.79
CA CYS A 91 12.68 -1.41 5.79
C CYS A 91 14.09 -0.85 5.76
N LYS A 92 14.74 -0.85 4.58
CA LYS A 92 16.12 -0.39 4.43
C LYS A 92 16.58 -0.23 2.98
N GLU A 93 15.85 -0.74 1.99
CA GLU A 93 16.25 -0.71 0.57
C GLU A 93 15.88 0.64 -0.06
N ASN A 94 16.42 1.70 0.55
CA ASN A 94 16.22 3.10 0.20
C ASN A 94 17.53 3.87 0.44
N SER A 95 17.66 5.07 -0.11
CA SER A 95 18.90 5.85 -0.08
C SER A 95 19.43 6.22 1.31
N VAL A 96 18.59 6.20 2.34
CA VAL A 96 19.01 6.49 3.73
C VAL A 96 19.31 5.23 4.54
N GLY A 97 19.00 4.04 4.00
CA GLY A 97 19.35 2.76 4.61
C GLY A 97 18.62 2.45 5.92
N CYS A 98 17.53 3.15 6.22
CA CYS A 98 16.81 3.05 7.50
C CYS A 98 15.35 2.65 7.34
N TYR A 99 14.73 2.31 8.48
CA TYR A 99 13.29 2.08 8.57
C TYR A 99 12.55 3.39 8.39
N LEU A 100 11.69 3.48 7.38
CA LEU A 100 10.94 4.69 7.12
C LEU A 100 9.73 4.85 8.05
N GLY A 101 9.22 3.77 8.63
CA GLY A 101 7.95 3.80 9.38
C GLY A 101 6.78 3.28 8.54
N MET A 102 5.75 2.73 9.17
CA MET A 102 4.56 2.25 8.45
C MET A 102 3.47 3.31 8.48
N THR A 103 2.85 3.57 7.33
CA THR A 103 1.63 4.38 7.22
C THR A 103 0.44 3.49 6.88
N VAL A 104 -0.75 3.89 7.30
CA VAL A 104 -1.99 3.17 6.98
C VAL A 104 -3.10 4.12 6.54
N PRO A 105 -3.88 3.78 5.49
CA PRO A 105 -3.86 2.52 4.75
C PRO A 105 -2.78 2.47 3.65
N VAL A 106 -2.47 1.25 3.20
CA VAL A 106 -1.87 1.03 1.87
C VAL A 106 -3.02 1.01 0.86
N LEU A 107 -2.88 1.73 -0.24
CA LEU A 107 -3.92 1.84 -1.26
C LEU A 107 -3.64 0.84 -2.39
N ASN A 108 -4.70 0.23 -2.91
CA ASN A 108 -4.68 -0.46 -4.18
C ASN A 108 -5.63 0.27 -5.12
N GLU A 109 -5.13 0.63 -6.30
CA GLU A 109 -5.90 1.26 -7.36
C GLU A 109 -6.03 0.27 -8.50
N ILE A 110 -7.28 0.05 -8.91
CA ILE A 110 -7.70 -0.86 -9.98
C ILE A 110 -8.46 -0.04 -11.00
N HIS A 111 -8.27 -0.35 -12.27
CA HIS A 111 -9.02 0.25 -13.37
C HIS A 111 -9.93 -0.80 -14.01
N LEU A 112 -10.96 -0.34 -14.71
CA LEU A 112 -11.80 -1.19 -15.55
C LEU A 112 -11.31 -1.06 -16.99
N THR A 113 -11.49 -2.10 -17.79
CA THR A 113 -11.21 -2.04 -19.23
C THR A 113 -12.01 -0.91 -19.88
N LYS A 114 -11.66 -0.55 -21.11
CA LYS A 114 -12.35 0.51 -21.86
C LYS A 114 -13.85 0.26 -22.00
N GLU A 115 -14.26 -0.99 -22.04
CA GLU A 115 -15.66 -1.43 -22.10
C GLU A 115 -16.38 -1.33 -20.74
N GLY A 116 -15.63 -1.17 -19.64
CA GLY A 116 -16.15 -1.00 -18.29
C GLY A 116 -16.66 -2.30 -17.64
N THR A 117 -16.44 -3.45 -18.27
CA THR A 117 -17.03 -4.73 -17.85
C THR A 117 -16.07 -5.62 -17.08
N GLU A 118 -14.76 -5.47 -17.29
CA GLU A 118 -13.72 -6.29 -16.67
C GLU A 118 -12.70 -5.41 -15.94
N LEU A 119 -12.02 -5.97 -14.96
CA LEU A 119 -10.89 -5.30 -14.31
C LEU A 119 -9.67 -5.36 -15.23
N GLU A 120 -8.98 -4.23 -15.38
CA GLU A 120 -7.65 -4.25 -15.94
C GLU A 120 -6.74 -5.10 -15.06
N ARG A 121 -5.79 -5.78 -15.70
CA ARG A 121 -4.88 -6.67 -15.00
C ARG A 121 -3.92 -5.91 -14.08
N GLU A 122 -3.55 -4.70 -14.47
CA GLU A 122 -2.62 -3.87 -13.70
C GLU A 122 -3.27 -3.30 -12.44
N VAL A 123 -2.57 -3.47 -11.33
CA VAL A 123 -2.96 -2.96 -10.02
C VAL A 123 -1.83 -2.08 -9.51
N LEU A 124 -2.13 -0.82 -9.21
CA LEU A 124 -1.20 0.08 -8.55
C LEU A 124 -1.34 -0.07 -7.04
N THR A 125 -0.26 -0.45 -6.36
CA THR A 125 -0.17 -0.46 -4.90
C THR A 125 0.62 0.76 -4.44
N ALA A 126 0.06 1.55 -3.53
CA ALA A 126 0.67 2.79 -3.07
C ALA A 126 0.78 2.85 -1.54
N TYR A 127 1.97 3.21 -1.06
CA TYR A 127 2.29 3.49 0.33
C TYR A 127 2.56 4.99 0.51
N TYR A 128 1.86 5.61 1.45
CA TYR A 128 2.06 7.03 1.76
C TYR A 128 3.37 7.20 2.51
N LEU A 129 4.21 8.14 2.08
CA LEU A 129 5.44 8.43 2.83
C LEU A 129 5.09 9.10 4.17
N PRO A 130 5.69 8.69 5.30
CA PRO A 130 5.53 9.35 6.59
C PRO A 130 5.83 10.84 6.51
N GLY A 131 5.23 11.62 7.41
CA GLY A 131 5.34 13.08 7.39
C GLY A 131 6.79 13.60 7.29
N GLU A 132 7.73 12.93 7.96
CA GLU A 132 9.16 13.29 7.94
C GLU A 132 9.82 13.16 6.54
N PHE A 133 9.28 12.30 5.66
CA PHE A 133 9.81 12.03 4.32
C PHE A 133 8.99 12.69 3.20
N GLN A 134 7.92 13.41 3.52
CA GLN A 134 7.07 14.06 2.51
C GLN A 134 7.81 15.14 1.70
N GLN A 135 8.77 15.85 2.31
CA GLN A 135 9.54 16.88 1.60
C GLN A 135 10.67 16.27 0.76
N ASN A 136 11.53 15.46 1.39
CA ASN A 136 12.69 14.83 0.80
C ASN A 136 12.55 13.30 0.86
N PRO A 137 11.85 12.68 -0.11
CA PRO A 137 11.62 11.26 -0.10
C PRO A 137 12.92 10.47 -0.31
N PRO A 138 13.20 9.43 0.51
CA PRO A 138 14.32 8.53 0.25
C PRO A 138 14.17 7.85 -1.11
N VAL A 139 15.25 7.84 -1.90
CA VAL A 139 15.25 7.26 -3.24
C VAL A 139 15.16 5.74 -3.13
N PRO A 140 14.19 5.08 -3.80
CA PRO A 140 14.12 3.63 -3.82
C PRO A 140 15.33 3.00 -4.50
N MET A 141 15.78 1.85 -4.00
CA MET A 141 16.81 1.04 -4.68
C MET A 141 16.23 0.14 -5.78
N ASP A 142 14.95 -0.22 -5.64
CA ASP A 142 14.21 -0.98 -6.66
C ASP A 142 13.66 -0.01 -7.72
N PRO A 143 14.06 -0.15 -9.01
CA PRO A 143 13.65 0.77 -10.07
C PRO A 143 12.15 0.70 -10.41
N GLU A 144 11.43 -0.33 -9.97
CA GLU A 144 9.97 -0.46 -10.16
C GLU A 144 9.17 0.32 -9.10
N ILE A 145 9.85 0.86 -8.08
CA ILE A 145 9.22 1.73 -7.09
C ILE A 145 9.38 3.18 -7.55
N HIS A 146 8.25 3.84 -7.79
CA HIS A 146 8.22 5.24 -8.19
C HIS A 146 7.67 6.10 -7.06
N ILE A 147 8.38 7.19 -6.73
CA ILE A 147 7.84 8.20 -5.83
C ILE A 147 6.99 9.17 -6.66
N THR A 148 5.69 9.16 -6.41
CA THR A 148 4.71 9.97 -7.15
C THR A 148 4.05 10.96 -6.20
N GLU A 149 4.05 12.24 -6.58
CA GLU A 149 3.20 13.24 -5.93
C GLU A 149 1.77 13.10 -6.46
N ARG A 150 0.85 12.72 -5.59
CA ARG A 150 -0.57 12.56 -5.90
C ARG A 150 -1.32 13.83 -5.51
N ALA A 151 -2.25 14.24 -6.37
CA ALA A 151 -3.22 15.29 -6.07
C ALA A 151 -4.13 14.85 -4.90
N PRO A 152 -4.85 15.80 -4.25
CA PRO A 152 -5.81 15.46 -3.19
C PRO A 152 -6.85 14.44 -3.68
N LEU A 153 -7.16 13.46 -2.84
CA LEU A 153 -8.16 12.43 -3.16
C LEU A 153 -9.41 12.60 -2.30
N ARG A 154 -10.56 12.70 -2.94
CA ARG A 154 -11.87 12.61 -2.30
C ARG A 154 -12.36 11.17 -2.38
N VAL A 155 -12.61 10.54 -1.24
CA VAL A 155 -12.91 9.11 -1.12
C VAL A 155 -14.20 8.91 -0.36
N LEU A 156 -15.06 8.02 -0.87
CA LEU A 156 -16.19 7.45 -0.14
C LEU A 156 -15.74 6.12 0.46
N THR A 157 -15.85 5.96 1.77
CA THR A 157 -15.41 4.76 2.51
C THR A 157 -16.57 4.18 3.31
N ARG A 158 -16.61 2.85 3.41
CA ARG A 158 -17.68 2.08 4.06
C ARG A 158 -17.08 0.98 4.92
#